data_AF-A0A7J7Z212-F1
#
_entry.id   AF-A0A7J7Z212-F1
#
_cell.length_a   1.000
_cell.length_b   1.000
_cell.length_c   1.000
_cell.angle_alpha   90.00
_cell.angle_beta   90.00
_cell.angle_gamma   90.00
#
_symmetry.space_group_name_H-M   'P 1'
#
loop_
_entity.id
_entity.type
_entity.pdbx_description
1 polymer ?
#
loop_
_entity_poly.entity_id
_entity_poly.type
_entity_poly.pdbx_seq_one_letter_code
_entity_poly.pdbx_strand_id
1 'polypeptide(L)'
;MAQWIQERELQDKLNVIIFSDHGMTDIFWKDKVIELKQHISLADLQQVKDRGPLVSLWPAPGKHAEIYNKLRTVEHMTVYEKEAIPSRFYYKKGKFVSPLTLLADEGWFITESRELLPFWMNSTGKRAGWQRGWHGYDNELMDMRGIFLAFGPDFKSNFRAAPIRSVDVYNVMCHAAGIAPLPNNGSWSRVVCMLKGPASAAPRHLPGGLALALTLLLLLQ
;
A
#
# COMPACT_ATOMS: atom_id res chain seq x y z
N MET A 1 17.88 13.73 -6.25
CA MET A 1 17.42 13.89 -4.86
C MET A 1 18.57 14.04 -3.88
N ALA A 2 19.40 13.01 -3.67
CA ALA A 2 20.48 13.04 -2.66
C ALA A 2 21.45 14.24 -2.81
N GLN A 3 21.92 14.52 -4.04
CA GLN A 3 22.78 15.67 -4.33
C GLN A 3 22.16 17.01 -3.88
N TRP A 4 20.89 17.24 -4.19
CA TRP A 4 20.20 18.48 -3.80
C TRP A 4 19.96 18.61 -2.30
N ILE A 5 19.76 17.50 -1.58
CA ILE A 5 19.67 17.52 -0.12
C ILE A 5 21.00 17.99 0.47
N GLN A 6 22.13 17.57 -0.14
CA GLN A 6 23.45 17.97 0.29
C GLN A 6 23.79 19.42 -0.05
N GLU A 7 23.57 19.85 -1.29
CA GLU A 7 23.84 21.23 -1.76
C GLU A 7 23.02 22.28 -1.01
N ARG A 8 21.89 21.88 -0.41
CA ARG A 8 21.00 22.76 0.37
C ARG A 8 21.14 22.60 1.88
N GLU A 9 22.14 21.86 2.34
CA GLU A 9 22.43 21.67 3.78
C GLU A 9 21.25 21.11 4.60
N LEU A 10 20.52 20.15 4.01
CA LEU A 10 19.33 19.54 4.61
C LEU A 10 19.58 18.17 5.28
N GLN A 11 20.79 17.62 5.21
CA GLN A 11 21.10 16.23 5.62
C GLN A 11 20.73 15.94 7.09
N ASP A 12 20.95 16.90 7.98
CA ASP A 12 20.70 16.76 9.42
C ASP A 12 19.29 17.20 9.84
N LYS A 13 18.47 17.66 8.89
CA LYS A 13 17.16 18.29 9.15
C LYS A 13 16.01 17.64 8.38
N LEU A 14 16.31 16.71 7.48
CA LEU A 14 15.33 16.09 6.59
C LEU A 14 15.40 14.57 6.69
N ASN A 15 14.28 13.96 7.06
CA ASN A 15 14.03 12.56 6.83
C ASN A 15 13.37 12.35 5.46
N VAL A 16 13.78 11.31 4.76
CA VAL A 16 13.19 10.89 3.49
C VAL A 16 12.69 9.47 3.64
N ILE A 17 11.41 9.26 3.32
CA ILE A 17 10.76 7.95 3.29
C ILE A 17 10.30 7.70 1.85
N ILE A 18 10.60 6.52 1.32
CA ILE A 18 10.25 6.08 -0.03
C ILE A 18 9.56 4.72 0.12
N PHE A 19 8.35 4.60 -0.42
CA PHE A 19 7.63 3.33 -0.46
C PHE A 19 6.82 3.20 -1.74
N SER A 20 6.42 1.97 -2.07
CA SER A 20 5.40 1.71 -3.10
C SER A 20 4.10 1.24 -2.46
N ASP A 21 3.01 1.40 -3.19
CA ASP A 21 1.67 0.92 -2.83
C ASP A 21 1.55 -0.60 -3.00
N HIS A 22 2.13 -1.16 -4.06
CA HIS A 22 2.18 -2.61 -4.32
C HIS A 22 3.37 -2.97 -5.24
N GLY A 23 3.46 -4.25 -5.59
CA GLY A 23 4.34 -4.78 -6.63
C GLY A 23 3.64 -4.92 -7.99
N MET A 24 4.09 -5.87 -8.81
CA MET A 24 3.61 -6.12 -10.18
C MET A 24 3.90 -7.57 -10.57
N THR A 25 2.99 -8.22 -11.28
CA THR A 25 3.20 -9.58 -11.83
C THR A 25 2.80 -9.63 -13.31
N ASP A 26 3.29 -10.65 -14.02
CA ASP A 26 2.97 -10.88 -15.42
C ASP A 26 1.51 -11.33 -15.62
N ILE A 27 0.89 -10.86 -16.70
CA ILE A 27 -0.42 -11.34 -17.16
C ILE A 27 -0.33 -11.88 -18.59
N PHE A 28 -1.20 -12.84 -18.90
CA PHE A 28 -1.09 -13.64 -20.10
C PHE A 28 -2.32 -13.51 -20.99
N TRP A 29 -2.53 -12.33 -21.58
CA TRP A 29 -3.56 -12.17 -22.59
C TRP A 29 -3.16 -12.90 -23.89
N LYS A 30 -4.06 -13.59 -24.59
CA LYS A 30 -5.50 -13.78 -24.29
C LYS A 30 -5.83 -15.10 -23.54
N ASP A 31 -4.82 -15.91 -23.25
CA ASP A 31 -5.02 -17.27 -22.74
C ASP A 31 -5.57 -17.31 -21.31
N LYS A 32 -5.12 -16.38 -20.45
CA LYS A 32 -5.57 -16.25 -19.06
C LYS A 32 -6.56 -15.10 -18.87
N VAL A 33 -7.64 -15.10 -19.64
CA VAL A 33 -8.72 -14.10 -19.54
C VAL A 33 -10.04 -14.80 -19.26
N ILE A 34 -10.68 -14.40 -18.16
CA ILE A 34 -12.03 -14.85 -17.78
C ILE A 34 -13.03 -13.82 -18.29
N GLU A 35 -13.90 -14.24 -19.20
CA GLU A 35 -14.96 -13.40 -19.78
C GLU A 35 -16.30 -13.68 -19.09
N LEU A 36 -16.82 -12.74 -18.30
CA LEU A 36 -18.09 -12.94 -17.58
C LEU A 36 -19.25 -13.24 -18.52
N LYS A 37 -19.27 -12.66 -19.74
CA LYS A 37 -20.31 -12.91 -20.75
C LYS A 37 -20.43 -14.39 -21.17
N GLN A 38 -19.41 -15.22 -20.93
CA GLN A 38 -19.44 -16.64 -21.25
C GLN A 38 -20.15 -17.47 -20.17
N HIS A 39 -20.34 -16.92 -18.98
CA HIS A 39 -20.88 -17.64 -17.81
C HIS A 39 -22.22 -17.08 -17.33
N ILE A 40 -22.45 -15.78 -17.50
CA ILE A 40 -23.67 -15.08 -17.06
C ILE A 40 -24.13 -14.06 -18.11
N SER A 41 -25.42 -13.71 -18.07
CA SER A 41 -25.92 -12.56 -18.83
C SER A 41 -25.47 -11.27 -18.16
N LEU A 42 -24.79 -10.38 -18.89
CA LEU A 42 -24.39 -9.07 -18.36
C LEU A 42 -25.59 -8.17 -18.03
N ALA A 43 -26.76 -8.44 -18.63
CA ALA A 43 -28.01 -7.73 -18.31
C ALA A 43 -28.56 -8.08 -16.92
N ASP A 44 -28.11 -9.20 -16.34
CA ASP A 44 -28.49 -9.62 -14.97
C ASP A 44 -27.63 -8.91 -13.89
N LEU A 45 -26.74 -8.01 -14.29
CA LEU A 45 -25.91 -7.19 -13.39
C LEU A 45 -26.43 -5.75 -13.38
N GLN A 46 -26.73 -5.23 -12.18
CA GLN A 46 -27.05 -3.81 -12.00
C GLN A 46 -25.82 -2.92 -12.14
N GLN A 47 -24.66 -3.40 -11.70
CA GLN A 47 -23.40 -2.66 -11.79
C GLN A 47 -22.20 -3.62 -11.76
N VAL A 48 -21.16 -3.25 -12.50
CA VAL A 48 -19.83 -3.86 -12.46
C VAL A 48 -18.81 -2.78 -12.19
N LYS A 49 -17.85 -3.04 -11.30
CA LYS A 49 -16.72 -2.14 -11.06
C LYS A 49 -15.40 -2.87 -11.20
N ASP A 50 -14.50 -2.19 -11.90
CA ASP A 50 -13.16 -2.62 -12.27
C ASP A 50 -13.10 -3.77 -13.28
N ARG A 51 -11.88 -4.05 -13.77
CA ARG A 51 -11.50 -5.19 -14.59
C ARG A 51 -10.09 -5.62 -14.18
N GLY A 52 -9.84 -6.91 -14.11
CA GLY A 52 -8.55 -7.47 -13.74
C GLY A 52 -8.66 -8.43 -12.56
N PRO A 53 -7.78 -8.34 -11.55
CA PRO A 53 -7.71 -9.32 -10.47
C PRO A 53 -8.88 -9.27 -9.50
N LEU A 54 -9.37 -8.08 -9.16
CA LEU A 54 -10.45 -7.90 -8.20
C LEU A 54 -11.60 -7.13 -8.85
N VAL A 55 -12.72 -7.82 -9.08
CA VAL A 55 -13.89 -7.25 -9.76
C VAL A 55 -15.09 -7.27 -8.83
N SER A 56 -15.78 -6.14 -8.71
CA SER A 56 -16.96 -5.99 -7.86
C SER A 56 -18.24 -6.07 -8.66
N LEU A 57 -19.17 -6.94 -8.26
CA LEU A 57 -20.44 -7.19 -8.93
C LEU A 57 -21.63 -6.87 -8.02
N TRP A 58 -22.59 -6.14 -8.59
CA TRP A 58 -23.93 -5.96 -8.01
C TRP A 58 -24.95 -6.67 -8.91
N PRO A 59 -25.41 -7.87 -8.54
CA PRO A 59 -26.51 -8.55 -9.22
C PRO A 59 -27.79 -7.71 -9.24
N ALA A 60 -28.59 -7.82 -10.30
CA ALA A 60 -29.94 -7.29 -10.32
C ALA A 60 -30.82 -7.97 -9.24
N PRO A 61 -31.90 -7.32 -8.78
CA PRO A 61 -32.82 -7.93 -7.81
C PRO A 61 -33.30 -9.32 -8.25
N GLY A 62 -33.19 -10.32 -7.36
CA GLY A 62 -33.55 -11.71 -7.64
C GLY A 62 -32.49 -12.55 -8.37
N LYS A 63 -31.39 -11.94 -8.85
CA LYS A 63 -30.34 -12.64 -9.62
C LYS A 63 -29.12 -13.09 -8.82
N HIS A 64 -29.02 -12.69 -7.55
CA HIS A 64 -27.84 -12.95 -6.71
C HIS A 64 -27.43 -14.43 -6.66
N ALA A 65 -28.34 -15.31 -6.25
CA ALA A 65 -28.02 -16.74 -6.11
C ALA A 65 -27.70 -17.40 -7.45
N GLU A 66 -28.39 -17.02 -8.53
CA GLU A 66 -28.13 -17.53 -9.87
C GLU A 66 -26.71 -17.16 -10.33
N ILE A 67 -26.34 -15.88 -10.22
CA ILE A 67 -25.02 -15.38 -10.62
C ILE A 67 -23.92 -16.00 -9.78
N TYR A 68 -24.10 -16.03 -8.46
CA TYR A 68 -23.14 -16.66 -7.55
C TYR A 68 -22.90 -18.14 -7.93
N ASN A 69 -23.97 -18.91 -8.13
CA ASN A 69 -23.88 -20.34 -8.44
C ASN A 69 -23.27 -20.62 -9.81
N LYS A 70 -23.47 -19.75 -10.80
CA LYS A 70 -22.82 -19.86 -12.12
C LYS A 70 -21.34 -19.48 -12.07
N LEU A 71 -20.99 -18.41 -11.35
CA LEU A 71 -19.61 -17.93 -11.31
C LEU A 71 -18.71 -18.78 -10.40
N ARG A 72 -19.24 -19.42 -9.35
CA ARG A 72 -18.44 -20.28 -8.45
C ARG A 72 -17.89 -21.55 -9.13
N THR A 73 -18.39 -21.90 -10.31
CA THR A 73 -17.89 -23.06 -11.08
C THR A 73 -16.78 -22.68 -12.04
N VAL A 74 -16.46 -21.39 -12.16
CA VAL A 74 -15.41 -20.91 -13.06
C VAL A 74 -14.06 -21.12 -12.38
N GLU A 75 -13.17 -21.84 -13.05
CA GLU A 75 -11.81 -22.07 -12.57
C GLU A 75 -10.97 -20.79 -12.62
N HIS A 76 -9.89 -20.76 -11.85
CA HIS A 76 -8.92 -19.67 -11.81
C HIS A 76 -9.43 -18.31 -11.31
N MET A 77 -10.59 -18.31 -10.66
CA MET A 77 -11.02 -17.23 -9.80
C MET A 77 -11.83 -17.78 -8.63
N THR A 78 -11.92 -17.00 -7.56
CA THR A 78 -12.82 -17.26 -6.44
C THR A 78 -13.90 -16.20 -6.39
N VAL A 79 -15.14 -16.64 -6.15
CA VAL A 79 -16.30 -15.77 -5.94
C VAL A 79 -16.61 -15.70 -4.46
N TYR A 80 -16.50 -14.52 -3.87
CA TYR A 80 -16.87 -14.30 -2.48
C TYR A 80 -18.18 -13.54 -2.39
N GLU A 81 -19.12 -14.07 -1.62
CA GLU A 81 -20.12 -13.23 -0.97
C GLU A 81 -19.43 -12.36 0.08
N LYS A 82 -19.95 -11.14 0.30
CA LYS A 82 -19.33 -10.14 1.18
C LYS A 82 -18.90 -10.68 2.54
N GLU A 83 -19.76 -11.44 3.20
CA GLU A 83 -19.52 -11.98 4.54
C GLU A 83 -18.45 -13.07 4.56
N ALA A 84 -18.35 -13.82 3.44
CA ALA A 84 -17.43 -14.91 3.21
C ALA A 84 -16.03 -14.46 2.76
N ILE A 85 -15.83 -13.18 2.43
CA ILE A 85 -14.51 -12.64 2.12
C ILE A 85 -13.54 -12.96 3.28
N PRO A 86 -12.32 -13.46 3.01
CA PRO A 86 -11.36 -13.83 4.03
C PRO A 86 -11.04 -12.67 4.99
N SER A 87 -11.14 -12.92 6.29
CA SER A 87 -10.90 -11.90 7.32
C SER A 87 -9.48 -11.32 7.27
N ARG A 88 -8.49 -12.08 6.78
CA ARG A 88 -7.10 -11.64 6.61
C ARG A 88 -6.92 -10.47 5.64
N PHE A 89 -7.87 -10.26 4.73
CA PHE A 89 -7.84 -9.11 3.80
C PHE A 89 -8.20 -7.79 4.48
N TYR A 90 -8.81 -7.81 5.67
CA TYR A 90 -9.33 -6.61 6.34
C TYR A 90 -10.26 -5.74 5.45
N TYR A 91 -10.87 -6.36 4.43
CA TYR A 91 -11.62 -5.67 3.37
C TYR A 91 -13.14 -5.70 3.60
N LYS A 92 -13.67 -6.85 4.02
CA LYS A 92 -15.12 -7.17 3.98
C LYS A 92 -16.06 -6.23 4.72
N LYS A 93 -15.56 -5.52 5.72
CA LYS A 93 -16.34 -4.55 6.52
C LYS A 93 -16.52 -3.21 5.81
N GLY A 94 -15.90 -3.00 4.65
CA GLY A 94 -16.06 -1.77 3.89
C GLY A 94 -17.51 -1.53 3.45
N LYS A 95 -17.98 -0.30 3.61
CA LYS A 95 -19.36 0.10 3.25
C LYS A 95 -19.63 0.04 1.75
N PHE A 96 -18.59 0.11 0.92
CA PHE A 96 -18.68 0.05 -0.55
C PHE A 96 -18.34 -1.33 -1.13
N VAL A 97 -18.01 -2.32 -0.28
CA VAL A 97 -17.81 -3.70 -0.74
C VAL A 97 -19.11 -4.22 -1.33
N SER A 98 -19.01 -4.73 -2.55
CA SER A 98 -20.11 -5.27 -3.35
C SER A 98 -20.70 -6.55 -2.75
N PRO A 99 -21.93 -6.94 -3.14
CA PRO A 99 -22.52 -8.21 -2.74
C PRO A 99 -21.67 -9.42 -3.15
N LEU A 100 -21.12 -9.38 -4.37
CA LEU A 100 -20.22 -10.41 -4.91
C LEU A 100 -18.89 -9.77 -5.32
N THR A 101 -17.79 -10.26 -4.74
CA THR A 101 -16.42 -9.87 -5.09
C THR A 101 -15.73 -11.05 -5.75
N LEU A 102 -15.22 -10.84 -6.96
CA LEU A 102 -14.43 -11.82 -7.70
C LEU A 102 -12.94 -11.54 -7.46
N LEU A 103 -12.17 -12.59 -7.18
CA LEU A 103 -10.72 -12.53 -7.06
C LEU A 103 -10.09 -13.56 -8.00
N ALA A 104 -9.37 -13.11 -9.02
CA ALA A 104 -8.64 -13.97 -9.95
C ALA A 104 -7.39 -14.56 -9.29
N ASP A 105 -7.01 -15.76 -9.72
CA ASP A 105 -5.69 -16.32 -9.42
C ASP A 105 -4.58 -15.50 -10.09
N GLU A 106 -3.34 -15.58 -9.58
CA GLU A 106 -2.21 -14.82 -10.10
C GLU A 106 -2.00 -15.03 -11.62
N GLY A 107 -1.82 -13.92 -12.35
CA GLY A 107 -1.65 -13.90 -13.80
C GLY A 107 -2.94 -14.04 -14.62
N TRP A 108 -4.10 -14.29 -13.98
CA TRP A 108 -5.41 -14.26 -14.62
C TRP A 108 -6.05 -12.88 -14.59
N PHE A 109 -6.97 -12.63 -15.53
CA PHE A 109 -7.61 -11.33 -15.69
C PHE A 109 -9.11 -11.47 -15.94
N ILE A 110 -9.94 -10.85 -15.11
CA ILE A 110 -11.41 -10.89 -15.24
C ILE A 110 -11.88 -9.65 -16.00
N THR A 111 -12.76 -9.86 -16.98
CA THR A 111 -13.41 -8.80 -17.76
C THR A 111 -14.82 -9.23 -18.14
N GLU A 112 -15.71 -8.28 -18.43
CA GLU A 112 -17.04 -8.61 -18.95
C GLU A 112 -16.92 -9.28 -20.33
N SER A 113 -16.00 -8.78 -21.16
CA SER A 113 -15.65 -9.36 -22.46
C SER A 113 -14.24 -8.96 -22.91
N ARG A 114 -13.65 -9.72 -23.85
CA ARG A 114 -12.33 -9.42 -24.44
C ARG A 114 -12.25 -8.05 -25.11
N GLU A 115 -13.37 -7.55 -25.62
CA GLU A 115 -13.44 -6.23 -26.27
C GLU A 115 -13.30 -5.08 -25.26
N LEU A 116 -13.60 -5.34 -23.99
CA LEU A 116 -13.56 -4.37 -22.90
C LEU A 116 -12.25 -4.41 -22.09
N LEU A 117 -11.29 -5.26 -22.50
CA LEU A 117 -9.96 -5.26 -21.91
C LEU A 117 -9.31 -3.87 -22.02
N PRO A 118 -8.56 -3.42 -21.00
CA PRO A 118 -7.95 -2.09 -20.97
C PRO A 118 -6.72 -2.00 -21.88
N PHE A 119 -6.92 -2.13 -23.20
CA PHE A 119 -5.86 -1.92 -24.18
C PHE A 119 -5.29 -0.50 -24.03
N TRP A 120 -3.97 -0.38 -24.09
CA TRP A 120 -3.29 0.90 -24.02
C TRP A 120 -2.93 1.41 -25.43
N MET A 121 -2.61 2.70 -25.51
CA MET A 121 -2.27 3.36 -26.78
C MET A 121 -0.79 3.12 -27.10
N ASN A 122 -0.50 2.05 -27.83
CA ASN A 122 0.85 1.68 -28.26
C ASN A 122 1.20 2.15 -29.68
N SER A 123 0.28 2.85 -30.34
CA SER A 123 0.44 3.40 -31.68
C SER A 123 -0.45 4.64 -31.82
N THR A 124 -0.31 5.38 -32.92
CA THR A 124 -1.08 6.61 -33.22
C THR A 124 -2.54 6.36 -33.57
N GLY A 125 -2.94 5.10 -33.78
CA GLY A 125 -4.30 4.71 -34.13
C GLY A 125 -5.19 4.46 -32.92
N LYS A 126 -5.89 3.33 -32.93
CA LYS A 126 -6.74 2.90 -31.81
C LYS A 126 -5.89 2.18 -30.74
N ARG A 127 -6.42 2.17 -29.51
CA ARG A 127 -5.84 1.39 -28.42
C ARG A 127 -5.85 -0.10 -28.79
N ALA A 128 -4.68 -0.66 -28.99
CA ALA A 128 -4.47 -2.06 -29.34
C ALA A 128 -3.31 -2.70 -28.56
N GLY A 129 -2.63 -1.92 -27.71
CA GLY A 129 -1.53 -2.39 -26.88
C GLY A 129 -2.03 -3.33 -25.81
N TRP A 130 -1.47 -4.54 -25.78
CA TRP A 130 -1.79 -5.51 -24.75
C TRP A 130 -1.03 -5.17 -23.48
N GLN A 131 -1.72 -5.36 -22.36
CA GLN A 131 -1.09 -5.28 -21.05
C GLN A 131 -0.26 -6.54 -20.84
N ARG A 132 0.91 -6.39 -20.22
CA ARG A 132 1.81 -7.51 -19.89
C ARG A 132 2.07 -7.65 -18.40
N GLY A 133 1.83 -6.61 -17.61
CA GLY A 133 1.88 -6.67 -16.16
C GLY A 133 0.60 -6.11 -15.56
N TRP A 134 0.19 -6.66 -14.43
CA TRP A 134 -0.93 -6.15 -13.64
C TRP A 134 -0.73 -6.40 -12.14
N HIS A 135 -1.64 -5.90 -11.32
CA HIS A 135 -1.61 -6.00 -9.86
C HIS A 135 -3.03 -5.90 -9.26
N GLY A 136 -3.16 -6.14 -7.96
CA GLY A 136 -4.45 -6.18 -7.25
C GLY A 136 -4.91 -7.59 -6.87
N TYR A 137 -4.05 -8.59 -7.09
CA TYR A 137 -4.23 -9.96 -6.62
C TYR A 137 -4.14 -10.06 -5.09
N ASP A 138 -4.13 -11.29 -4.57
CA ASP A 138 -3.91 -11.56 -3.16
C ASP A 138 -2.66 -10.84 -2.63
N ASN A 139 -2.84 -10.02 -1.58
CA ASN A 139 -1.81 -9.14 -1.04
C ASN A 139 -0.65 -9.89 -0.34
N GLU A 140 -0.76 -11.21 -0.13
CA GLU A 140 0.34 -12.02 0.42
C GLU A 140 1.20 -12.68 -0.67
N LEU A 141 0.82 -12.55 -1.96
CA LEU A 141 1.65 -13.03 -3.08
C LEU A 141 2.99 -12.29 -3.14
N MET A 142 4.02 -13.02 -3.53
CA MET A 142 5.39 -12.49 -3.56
C MET A 142 5.52 -11.30 -4.50
N ASP A 143 4.93 -11.36 -5.69
CA ASP A 143 5.01 -10.30 -6.69
C ASP A 143 4.18 -9.07 -6.31
N MET A 144 3.25 -9.18 -5.36
CA MET A 144 2.46 -8.05 -4.86
C MET A 144 3.17 -7.25 -3.76
N ARG A 145 4.37 -7.69 -3.33
CA ARG A 145 5.16 -6.99 -2.32
C ARG A 145 5.67 -5.66 -2.85
N GLY A 146 5.45 -4.60 -2.08
CA GLY A 146 6.04 -3.29 -2.33
C GLY A 146 7.43 -3.13 -1.70
N ILE A 147 7.95 -1.91 -1.76
CA ILE A 147 9.20 -1.52 -1.11
C ILE A 147 8.97 -0.51 0.01
N PHE A 148 9.91 -0.45 0.96
CA PHE A 148 10.02 0.61 1.95
C PHE A 148 11.51 0.90 2.20
N LEU A 149 11.90 2.16 2.07
CA LEU A 149 13.23 2.68 2.38
C LEU A 149 13.08 3.99 3.15
N ALA A 150 13.98 4.22 4.10
CA ALA A 150 14.05 5.49 4.81
C ALA A 150 15.50 5.86 5.12
N PHE A 151 15.81 7.14 5.03
CA PHE A 151 17.11 7.69 5.43
C PHE A 151 16.93 9.11 5.98
N GLY A 152 17.84 9.52 6.87
CA GLY A 152 17.78 10.81 7.53
C GLY A 152 18.29 10.74 8.97
N PRO A 153 18.21 11.85 9.73
CA PRO A 153 18.69 11.92 11.10
C PRO A 153 18.05 10.87 12.01
N ASP A 154 16.79 10.51 11.82
CA ASP A 154 16.06 9.61 12.73
C ASP A 154 16.20 8.12 12.39
N PHE A 155 16.74 7.79 11.21
CA PHE A 155 16.82 6.41 10.72
C PHE A 155 18.24 5.85 10.84
N LYS A 156 18.36 4.56 11.21
CA LYS A 156 19.64 3.86 11.23
C LYS A 156 20.23 3.77 9.81
N SER A 157 21.53 4.00 9.71
CA SER A 157 22.27 3.85 8.44
C SER A 157 22.67 2.40 8.20
N ASN A 158 22.68 1.97 6.94
CA ASN A 158 23.05 0.60 6.53
C ASN A 158 22.30 -0.51 7.30
N PHE A 159 21.04 -0.27 7.64
CA PHE A 159 20.21 -1.20 8.39
C PHE A 159 19.24 -1.93 7.46
N ARG A 160 19.20 -3.27 7.55
CA ARG A 160 18.22 -4.11 6.84
C ARG A 160 17.14 -4.52 7.82
N ALA A 161 15.96 -3.92 7.71
CA ALA A 161 14.81 -4.25 8.54
C ALA A 161 14.17 -5.58 8.09
N ALA A 162 13.42 -6.21 9.00
CA ALA A 162 12.49 -7.27 8.63
C ALA A 162 11.31 -6.69 7.80
N PRO A 163 10.56 -7.53 7.06
CA PRO A 163 9.38 -7.06 6.32
C PRO A 163 8.34 -6.42 7.24
N ILE A 164 7.71 -5.35 6.74
CA ILE A 164 6.63 -4.61 7.41
C ILE A 164 5.37 -4.62 6.55
N ARG A 165 4.24 -4.12 7.07
CA ARG A 165 2.99 -3.97 6.32
C ARG A 165 2.74 -2.50 6.00
N SER A 166 1.99 -2.23 4.93
CA SER A 166 1.63 -0.85 4.51
C SER A 166 1.02 -0.03 5.65
N VAL A 167 0.16 -0.64 6.48
CA VAL A 167 -0.47 0.01 7.65
C VAL A 167 0.52 0.45 8.73
N ASP A 168 1.75 -0.08 8.75
CA ASP A 168 2.77 0.28 9.74
C ASP A 168 3.45 1.61 9.43
N VAL A 169 3.45 2.03 8.16
CA VAL A 169 4.17 3.21 7.65
C VAL A 169 3.65 4.50 8.28
N TYR A 170 2.35 4.60 8.54
CA TYR A 170 1.74 5.77 9.19
C TYR A 170 2.41 6.11 10.53
N ASN A 171 2.66 5.11 11.37
CA ASN A 171 3.31 5.34 12.68
C ASN A 171 4.75 5.84 12.52
N VAL A 172 5.48 5.35 11.51
CA VAL A 172 6.84 5.81 11.19
C VAL A 172 6.83 7.27 10.74
N MET A 173 5.89 7.65 9.86
CA MET A 173 5.75 9.02 9.40
C MET A 173 5.38 9.98 10.55
N CYS A 174 4.40 9.61 11.38
CA CYS A 174 4.02 10.40 12.55
C CYS A 174 5.18 10.59 13.52
N HIS A 175 5.95 9.53 13.80
CA HIS A 175 7.12 9.61 14.66
C HIS A 175 8.19 10.57 14.10
N ALA A 176 8.56 10.41 12.82
CA ALA A 176 9.57 11.27 12.16
C ALA A 176 9.10 12.74 12.01
N ALA A 177 7.79 12.98 12.02
CA ALA A 177 7.20 14.32 11.97
C ALA A 177 6.97 14.94 13.36
N GLY A 178 7.20 14.21 14.45
CA GLY A 178 6.95 14.69 15.82
C GLY A 178 5.46 14.86 16.15
N ILE A 179 4.57 14.09 15.50
CA ILE A 179 3.11 14.16 15.69
C ILE A 179 2.62 12.87 16.34
N ALA A 180 1.70 12.99 17.30
CA ALA A 180 1.06 11.82 17.90
C ALA A 180 0.17 11.09 16.85
N PRO A 181 0.39 9.80 16.59
CA PRO A 181 -0.44 9.06 15.64
C PRO A 181 -1.86 8.89 16.19
N LEU A 182 -2.86 9.03 15.33
CA LEU A 182 -4.23 8.62 15.64
C LEU A 182 -4.33 7.08 15.76
N PRO A 183 -5.35 6.54 16.43
CA PRO A 183 -5.58 5.10 16.47
C PRO A 183 -5.62 4.50 15.06
N ASN A 184 -4.77 3.49 14.82
CA ASN A 184 -4.61 2.85 13.52
C ASN A 184 -4.25 1.36 13.70
N ASN A 185 -4.17 0.60 12.60
CA ASN A 185 -3.91 -0.84 12.63
C ASN A 185 -2.42 -1.22 12.48
N GLY A 186 -1.52 -0.24 12.42
CA GLY A 186 -0.08 -0.48 12.36
C GLY A 186 0.48 -1.00 13.69
N SER A 187 1.53 -1.82 13.61
CA SER A 187 2.22 -2.38 14.79
C SER A 187 3.57 -1.72 14.98
N TRP A 188 3.71 -0.95 16.05
CA TRP A 188 4.96 -0.27 16.36
C TRP A 188 6.15 -1.22 16.52
N SER A 189 5.92 -2.39 17.12
CA SER A 189 6.95 -3.42 17.34
C SER A 189 7.61 -3.92 16.04
N ARG A 190 6.93 -3.84 14.89
CA ARG A 190 7.51 -4.25 13.59
C ARG A 190 8.47 -3.21 13.01
N VAL A 191 8.31 -1.94 13.38
CA VAL A 191 9.02 -0.83 12.73
C VAL A 191 10.03 -0.15 13.63
N VAL A 192 9.85 -0.14 14.95
CA VAL A 192 10.68 0.62 15.89
C VAL A 192 12.19 0.35 15.76
N CYS A 193 12.57 -0.86 15.35
CA CYS A 193 13.97 -1.26 15.21
C CYS A 193 14.74 -0.48 14.11
N MET A 194 14.05 0.16 13.15
CA MET A 194 14.69 0.93 12.08
C MET A 194 15.09 2.36 12.50
N LEU A 195 14.51 2.86 13.59
CA LEU A 195 14.77 4.20 14.12
C LEU A 195 16.00 4.20 15.00
N LYS A 196 16.73 5.32 15.04
CA LYS A 196 17.77 5.53 16.05
C LYS A 196 17.10 5.63 17.42
N GLY A 197 17.67 4.97 18.44
CA GLY A 197 17.16 5.09 19.80
C GLY A 197 17.35 6.51 20.36
N PRO A 198 16.69 6.86 21.47
CA PRO A 198 16.94 8.14 22.14
C PRO A 198 18.34 8.13 22.76
N ALA A 199 19.34 8.57 22.00
CA ALA A 199 20.63 9.01 22.51
C ALA A 199 21.26 10.02 21.53
N SER A 200 21.54 11.23 22.03
CA SER A 200 22.18 12.40 21.39
C SER A 200 21.29 13.58 20.95
N ALA A 201 20.20 13.86 21.66
CA ALA A 201 20.04 15.23 22.12
C ALA A 201 20.90 15.35 23.40
N ALA A 202 22.22 15.46 23.24
CA ALA A 202 23.01 16.00 24.34
C ALA A 202 22.39 17.36 24.67
N PRO A 203 22.17 17.70 25.96
CA PRO A 203 21.81 19.07 26.30
C PRO A 203 22.87 19.94 25.65
N ARG A 204 22.45 20.92 24.82
CA ARG A 204 23.37 21.98 24.43
C ARG A 204 23.83 22.60 25.74
N HIS A 205 25.05 22.29 26.17
CA HIS A 205 25.72 23.04 27.21
C HIS A 205 25.70 24.49 26.74
N LEU A 206 24.83 25.30 27.35
CA LEU A 206 25.02 26.74 27.35
C LEU A 206 26.43 26.97 27.89
N PRO A 207 27.33 27.66 27.17
CA PRO A 207 28.55 28.14 27.79
C PRO A 207 28.09 29.20 28.79
N GLY A 208 27.91 28.78 30.04
CA GLY A 208 27.73 29.66 31.19
C GLY A 208 29.04 30.41 31.41
N GLY A 209 29.28 31.43 30.59
CA GLY A 209 30.29 32.42 30.86
C GLY A 209 29.88 33.28 32.06
N LEU A 210 30.86 33.50 32.94
CA LEU A 210 31.02 34.70 33.78
C LEU A 210 29.93 34.95 34.85
N ALA A 211 30.00 34.20 35.95
CA ALA A 211 29.46 34.66 37.23
C ALA A 211 30.19 34.03 38.42
N LEU A 212 31.51 34.22 38.54
CA LEU A 212 32.26 33.88 39.77
C LEU A 212 33.58 34.66 39.83
N ALA A 213 33.49 35.98 39.90
CA ALA A 213 34.61 36.84 40.29
C ALA A 213 34.09 38.19 40.81
N LEU A 214 33.28 38.19 41.88
CA LEU A 214 32.93 39.45 42.56
C LEU A 214 32.51 39.31 44.03
N THR A 215 33.02 38.30 44.74
CA THR A 215 32.78 38.14 46.19
C THR A 215 34.05 37.89 47.01
N LEU A 216 35.15 38.57 46.67
CA LEU A 216 36.38 38.50 47.49
C LEU A 216 37.08 39.87 47.64
N LEU A 217 36.31 40.91 47.95
CA LEU A 217 36.85 42.25 48.23
C LEU A 217 36.16 42.99 49.40
N LEU A 218 35.42 42.28 50.27
CA LEU A 218 34.68 42.92 51.39
C LEU A 218 34.89 42.29 52.78
N LEU A 219 35.96 41.51 53.00
CA LEU A 219 36.24 40.92 54.33
C LEU A 219 37.71 41.04 54.79
N LEU A 220 38.38 42.14 54.48
CA LEU A 220 39.63 42.55 55.14
C LEU A 220 39.66 44.08 55.34
N GLN A 221 38.84 44.57 56.29
CA GLN A 221 39.11 45.71 57.17
C GLN A 221 38.48 45.41 58.53
#